data_AF-M1CV88-F1
#
_entry.id   AF-M1CV88-F1
#
_cell.length_a   1.000
_cell.length_b   1.000
_cell.length_c   1.000
_cell.angle_alpha   90.00
_cell.angle_beta   90.00
_cell.angle_gamma   90.00
#
_symmetry.space_group_name_H-M   'P 1'
#
loop_
_entity.id
_entity.type
_entity.pdbx_description
1 polymer ?
#
loop_
_entity_poly.entity_id
_entity_poly.type
_entity_poly.pdbx_seq_one_letter_code
_entity_poly.pdbx_strand_id
1 'polypeptide(L)'
;MNGVTVQNSQMFHILVDGCHNSMIQGVKVLSPGNSPNTDGIHVQSSSGVSIMNSNIGTGDDCISIGPGNSNLWIEGIACGPGHGISIGSLGWESQEQGVQNVTVKMVTFTSTENGVRVKTWARPSNGFVRNVLFQHIVMTNVQNPIIIDQNYCPNHESCPNQVLIITIMI
;
A
#
# COMPACT_ATOMS: atom_id res chain seq x y z
N MET A 1 -17.79 -4.67 -0.41
CA MET A 1 -17.58 -5.67 -1.47
C MET A 1 -17.23 -7.01 -0.83
N ASN A 2 -17.85 -8.12 -1.25
CA ASN A 2 -17.63 -9.43 -0.62
C ASN A 2 -17.52 -10.56 -1.67
N GLY A 3 -16.47 -11.38 -1.59
CA GLY A 3 -16.37 -12.67 -2.29
C GLY A 3 -16.10 -12.59 -3.80
N VAL A 4 -15.69 -11.42 -4.30
CA VAL A 4 -15.50 -11.18 -5.74
C VAL A 4 -14.10 -11.61 -6.17
N THR A 5 -14.00 -12.17 -7.38
CA THR A 5 -12.73 -12.40 -8.07
C THR A 5 -12.54 -11.36 -9.16
N VAL A 6 -11.40 -10.66 -9.16
CA VAL A 6 -11.01 -9.65 -10.16
C VAL A 6 -9.68 -10.09 -10.78
N GLN A 7 -9.55 -9.98 -12.10
CA GLN A 7 -8.37 -10.47 -12.80
C GLN A 7 -7.99 -9.60 -14.00
N ASN A 8 -6.70 -9.55 -14.32
CA ASN A 8 -6.14 -8.93 -15.53
C ASN A 8 -6.55 -7.46 -15.73
N SER A 9 -6.55 -6.66 -14.66
CA SER A 9 -6.68 -5.20 -14.81
C SER A 9 -5.46 -4.63 -15.55
N GLN A 10 -5.67 -3.57 -16.32
CA GLN A 10 -4.59 -2.83 -16.98
C GLN A 10 -3.82 -1.91 -16.03
N MET A 11 -4.39 -1.62 -14.85
CA MET A 11 -3.85 -0.80 -13.77
C MET A 11 -4.32 -1.41 -12.43
N PHE A 12 -4.90 -0.61 -11.53
CA PHE A 12 -5.47 -1.09 -10.27
C PHE A 12 -6.65 -2.05 -10.52
N HIS A 13 -6.75 -3.12 -9.73
CA HIS A 13 -7.90 -4.04 -9.80
C HIS A 13 -9.11 -3.49 -9.04
N ILE A 14 -8.88 -2.92 -7.87
CA ILE A 14 -9.93 -2.31 -7.04
C ILE A 14 -9.44 -0.94 -6.59
N LEU A 15 -10.22 0.10 -6.90
CA LEU A 15 -10.00 1.46 -6.42
C LEU A 15 -11.02 1.80 -5.33
N VAL A 16 -10.51 2.23 -4.17
CA VAL A 16 -11.28 2.75 -3.04
C VAL A 16 -10.91 4.22 -2.87
N ASP A 17 -11.79 5.10 -3.33
CA ASP A 17 -11.55 6.54 -3.36
C ASP A 17 -12.73 7.31 -2.76
N GLY A 18 -12.46 8.23 -1.83
CA GLY A 18 -13.50 9.04 -1.17
C GLY A 18 -14.47 8.22 -0.31
N CYS A 19 -14.11 7.00 0.05
CA CYS A 19 -15.00 6.05 0.71
C CYS A 19 -14.97 6.20 2.24
N HIS A 20 -16.11 5.98 2.87
CA HIS A 20 -16.27 6.06 4.32
C HIS A 20 -16.90 4.77 4.85
N ASN A 21 -16.38 4.22 5.95
CA ASN A 21 -16.93 3.04 6.64
C ASN A 21 -17.21 1.86 5.69
N SER A 22 -16.22 1.53 4.86
CA SER A 22 -16.36 0.55 3.79
C SER A 22 -15.58 -0.72 4.09
N MET A 23 -16.11 -1.87 3.67
CA MET A 23 -15.47 -3.17 3.87
C MET A 23 -15.28 -3.90 2.55
N ILE A 24 -14.06 -4.41 2.35
CA ILE A 24 -13.68 -5.34 1.29
C ILE A 24 -13.29 -6.64 1.96
N GLN A 25 -13.96 -7.73 1.61
CA GLN A 25 -13.71 -9.01 2.26
C GLN A 25 -13.77 -10.18 1.29
N GLY A 26 -12.93 -11.19 1.50
CA GLY A 26 -13.02 -12.44 0.76
C GLY A 26 -12.68 -12.31 -0.71
N VAL A 27 -11.98 -11.24 -1.12
CA VAL A 27 -11.70 -11.01 -2.54
C VAL A 27 -10.50 -11.79 -3.00
N LYS A 28 -10.49 -12.10 -4.29
CA LYS A 28 -9.35 -12.68 -5.00
C LYS A 28 -8.92 -11.75 -6.11
N VAL A 29 -7.68 -11.34 -6.11
CA VAL A 29 -7.07 -10.55 -7.18
C VAL A 29 -6.00 -11.39 -7.87
N LEU A 30 -6.08 -11.50 -9.19
CA LEU A 30 -5.22 -12.36 -9.99
C LEU A 30 -4.61 -11.58 -11.16
N SER A 31 -3.30 -11.34 -11.09
CA SER A 31 -2.49 -10.79 -12.18
C SER A 31 -1.10 -11.44 -12.18
N PRO A 32 -0.45 -11.60 -13.36
CA PRO A 32 0.93 -12.08 -13.42
C PRO A 32 1.91 -11.20 -12.64
N GLY A 33 2.88 -11.83 -11.96
CA GLY A 33 3.90 -11.11 -11.17
C GLY A 33 4.82 -10.18 -11.96
N ASN A 34 4.81 -10.26 -13.29
CA ASN A 34 5.55 -9.39 -14.20
C ASN A 34 4.65 -8.38 -14.93
N SER A 35 3.42 -8.17 -14.47
CA SER A 35 2.47 -7.22 -15.06
C SER A 35 2.59 -5.86 -14.36
N PRO A 36 3.23 -4.85 -14.98
CA PRO A 36 3.56 -3.59 -14.31
C PRO A 36 2.31 -2.82 -13.92
N ASN A 37 2.36 -2.11 -12.78
CA ASN A 37 1.31 -1.19 -12.31
C ASN A 37 -0.06 -1.85 -12.06
N THR A 38 -0.06 -3.16 -11.83
CA THR A 38 -1.31 -3.92 -11.60
C THR A 38 -1.67 -4.05 -10.12
N ASP A 39 -1.68 -2.94 -9.38
CA ASP A 39 -1.98 -2.95 -7.95
C ASP A 39 -3.29 -3.68 -7.65
N GLY A 40 -3.32 -4.37 -6.51
CA GLY A 40 -4.48 -5.15 -6.12
C GLY A 40 -5.62 -4.26 -5.65
N ILE A 41 -5.41 -3.66 -4.48
CA ILE A 41 -6.36 -2.69 -3.90
C ILE A 41 -5.63 -1.38 -3.68
N HIS A 42 -6.02 -0.35 -4.41
CA HIS A 42 -5.57 1.01 -4.17
C HIS A 42 -6.59 1.74 -3.30
N VAL A 43 -6.15 2.33 -2.18
CA VAL A 43 -6.99 3.12 -1.28
C VAL A 43 -6.47 4.54 -1.23
N GLN A 44 -7.32 5.54 -1.46
CA GLN A 44 -6.98 6.96 -1.34
C GLN A 44 -8.16 7.74 -0.75
N SER A 45 -7.86 8.88 -0.11
CA SER A 45 -8.87 9.86 0.35
C SER A 45 -10.04 9.25 1.12
N SER A 46 -9.81 8.19 1.90
CA SER A 46 -10.85 7.37 2.51
C SER A 46 -10.70 7.26 4.03
N SER A 47 -11.80 6.98 4.74
CA SER A 47 -11.79 6.76 6.19
C SER A 47 -12.58 5.55 6.64
N GLY A 48 -12.06 4.79 7.61
CA GLY A 48 -12.77 3.65 8.18
C GLY A 48 -12.90 2.49 7.18
N VAL A 49 -11.87 2.26 6.36
CA VAL A 49 -11.86 1.17 5.39
C VAL A 49 -11.26 -0.08 6.02
N SER A 50 -11.95 -1.20 5.87
CA SER A 50 -11.47 -2.53 6.29
C SER A 50 -11.24 -3.43 5.07
N ILE A 51 -10.07 -4.06 4.98
CA ILE A 51 -9.72 -5.06 3.95
C ILE A 51 -9.39 -6.36 4.67
N MET A 52 -10.19 -7.41 4.44
CA MET A 52 -10.14 -8.62 5.24
C MET A 52 -10.10 -9.90 4.43
N ASN A 53 -9.39 -10.92 4.93
CA ASN A 53 -9.52 -12.31 4.49
C ASN A 53 -9.42 -12.49 2.97
N SER A 54 -8.41 -11.89 2.34
CA SER A 54 -8.32 -11.78 0.87
C SER A 54 -7.01 -12.35 0.35
N ASN A 55 -7.03 -12.83 -0.90
CA ASN A 55 -5.87 -13.37 -1.59
C ASN A 55 -5.54 -12.49 -2.80
N ILE A 56 -4.33 -11.93 -2.83
CA ILE A 56 -3.93 -10.90 -3.79
C ILE A 56 -2.60 -11.30 -4.40
N GLY A 57 -2.62 -11.61 -5.69
CA GLY A 57 -1.43 -11.80 -6.52
C GLY A 57 -1.41 -10.79 -7.67
N THR A 58 -0.34 -10.03 -7.76
CA THR A 58 -0.20 -8.86 -8.66
C THR A 58 1.22 -8.75 -9.21
N GLY A 59 1.43 -7.89 -10.20
CA GLY A 59 2.77 -7.45 -10.61
C GLY A 59 3.19 -6.10 -10.01
N ASP A 60 2.39 -5.54 -9.10
CA ASP A 60 2.72 -4.35 -8.30
C ASP A 60 2.25 -4.53 -6.85
N ASP A 61 1.99 -3.45 -6.09
CA ASP A 61 1.53 -3.50 -4.70
C ASP A 61 0.26 -4.35 -4.54
N CYS A 62 0.25 -5.29 -3.58
CA CYS A 62 -0.98 -6.01 -3.22
C CYS A 62 -2.04 -5.04 -2.70
N ILE A 63 -1.61 -4.13 -1.82
CA ILE A 63 -2.43 -3.04 -1.31
C ILE A 63 -1.56 -1.78 -1.28
N SER A 64 -1.96 -0.74 -1.99
CA SER A 64 -1.33 0.58 -1.96
C SER A 64 -2.23 1.59 -1.26
N ILE A 65 -1.64 2.35 -0.34
CA ILE A 65 -2.33 3.32 0.53
C ILE A 65 -1.82 4.71 0.16
N GLY A 66 -2.61 5.43 -0.65
CA GLY A 66 -2.31 6.80 -1.06
C GLY A 66 -2.61 7.85 0.01
N PRO A 67 -2.41 9.14 -0.33
CA PRO A 67 -2.72 10.28 0.53
C PRO A 67 -4.17 10.30 1.05
N GLY A 68 -4.38 10.97 2.18
CA GLY A 68 -5.73 11.25 2.70
C GLY A 68 -6.44 10.08 3.35
N ASN A 69 -5.73 9.01 3.69
CA ASN A 69 -6.32 7.85 4.36
C ASN A 69 -6.28 7.94 5.89
N SER A 70 -7.36 7.52 6.53
CA SER A 70 -7.44 7.40 7.99
C SER A 70 -8.21 6.17 8.46
N ASN A 71 -7.80 5.58 9.58
CA ASN A 71 -8.51 4.46 10.21
C ASN A 71 -8.65 3.26 9.24
N LEU A 72 -7.51 2.77 8.75
CA LEU A 72 -7.45 1.61 7.87
C LEU A 72 -7.18 0.35 8.67
N TRP A 73 -7.97 -0.69 8.44
CA TRP A 73 -7.80 -2.01 9.04
C TRP A 73 -7.59 -3.07 7.98
N ILE A 74 -6.41 -3.67 7.94
CA ILE A 74 -6.02 -4.68 6.96
C ILE A 74 -5.67 -5.96 7.72
N GLU A 75 -6.45 -7.04 7.52
CA GLU A 75 -6.29 -8.27 8.31
C GLU A 75 -6.51 -9.55 7.51
N GLY A 76 -5.69 -10.58 7.73
CA GLY A 76 -5.90 -11.89 7.11
C GLY A 76 -5.62 -11.89 5.60
N ILE A 77 -4.53 -11.25 5.18
CA ILE A 77 -4.18 -11.12 3.76
C ILE A 77 -3.14 -12.15 3.37
N ALA A 78 -3.39 -12.87 2.27
CA ALA A 78 -2.35 -13.59 1.54
C ALA A 78 -1.91 -12.73 0.35
N CYS A 79 -0.69 -12.22 0.39
CA CYS A 79 -0.12 -11.34 -0.63
C CYS A 79 1.06 -12.04 -1.32
N GLY A 80 1.00 -12.20 -2.64
CA GLY A 80 2.08 -12.84 -3.38
C GLY A 80 1.65 -13.54 -4.66
N PRO A 81 2.36 -13.33 -5.79
CA PRO A 81 3.48 -12.38 -5.98
C PRO A 81 3.02 -10.90 -5.93
N GLY A 82 3.97 -9.95 -5.91
CA GLY A 82 3.69 -8.50 -5.93
C GLY A 82 4.74 -7.67 -5.18
N HIS A 83 4.47 -6.37 -4.97
CA HIS A 83 5.36 -5.43 -4.27
C HIS A 83 5.05 -5.25 -2.78
N GLY A 84 4.15 -6.05 -2.21
CA GLY A 84 3.81 -6.02 -0.79
C GLY A 84 2.64 -5.09 -0.45
N ILE A 85 2.58 -4.64 0.81
CA ILE A 85 1.62 -3.63 1.26
C ILE A 85 2.38 -2.33 1.49
N SER A 86 2.02 -1.31 0.72
CA SER A 86 2.77 -0.05 0.64
C SER A 86 1.94 1.14 1.09
N ILE A 87 2.47 1.93 2.02
CA ILE A 87 2.02 3.29 2.30
C ILE A 87 2.77 4.24 1.38
N GLY A 88 2.02 4.96 0.55
CA GLY A 88 2.52 5.94 -0.40
C GLY A 88 2.40 5.53 -1.87
N SER A 89 3.01 6.27 -2.79
CA SER A 89 3.95 7.37 -2.47
C SER A 89 3.26 8.59 -1.88
N LEU A 90 3.85 9.17 -0.83
CA LEU A 90 3.49 10.50 -0.32
C LEU A 90 4.56 11.53 -0.67
N GLY A 91 4.20 12.81 -0.66
CA GLY A 91 5.11 13.94 -0.86
C GLY A 91 5.25 14.35 -2.30
N TRP A 92 4.30 13.96 -3.15
CA TRP A 92 4.27 14.47 -4.52
C TRP A 92 3.94 15.95 -4.54
N GLU A 93 2.95 16.35 -3.72
CA GLU A 93 2.51 17.73 -3.55
C GLU A 93 3.03 18.34 -2.23
N SER A 94 3.22 19.67 -2.25
CA SER A 94 3.64 20.41 -1.06
C SER A 94 2.52 20.54 -0.02
N GLN A 95 1.27 20.50 -0.47
CA GLN A 95 0.04 20.49 0.34
C GLN A 95 -0.71 19.18 0.08
N GLU A 96 -0.41 18.17 0.87
CA GLU A 96 -0.92 16.81 0.71
C GLU A 96 -1.48 16.31 2.04
N GLN A 97 -2.58 15.56 1.99
CA GLN A 97 -3.14 14.93 3.19
C GLN A 97 -2.28 13.73 3.61
N GLY A 98 -1.98 13.62 4.90
CA GLY A 98 -1.25 12.49 5.44
C GLY A 98 -2.05 11.18 5.48
N VAL A 99 -1.36 10.12 5.90
CA VAL A 99 -1.92 8.81 6.20
C VAL A 99 -1.81 8.56 7.70
N GLN A 100 -2.89 8.09 8.33
CA GLN A 100 -2.88 7.84 9.77
C GLN A 100 -3.75 6.68 10.23
N ASN A 101 -3.40 6.12 11.39
CA ASN A 101 -4.16 5.06 12.06
C ASN A 101 -4.35 3.86 11.11
N VAL A 102 -3.24 3.28 10.67
CA VAL A 102 -3.24 2.12 9.78
C VAL A 102 -2.82 0.91 10.60
N THR A 103 -3.63 -0.14 10.59
CA THR A 103 -3.25 -1.44 11.16
C THR A 103 -3.20 -2.48 10.05
N VAL A 104 -2.06 -3.16 9.94
CA VAL A 104 -1.84 -4.31 9.06
C VAL A 104 -1.49 -5.50 9.94
N LYS A 105 -2.33 -6.53 9.90
CA LYS A 105 -2.28 -7.64 10.85
C LYS A 105 -2.51 -8.99 10.17
N MET A 106 -1.88 -10.05 10.67
CA MET A 106 -2.14 -11.42 10.18
C MET A 106 -1.98 -11.51 8.66
N VAL A 107 -0.85 -11.01 8.15
CA VAL A 107 -0.55 -11.00 6.71
C VAL A 107 0.55 -12.01 6.42
N THR A 108 0.36 -12.79 5.36
CA THR A 108 1.39 -13.67 4.80
C THR A 108 1.84 -13.10 3.46
N PHE A 109 3.12 -12.77 3.37
CA PHE A 109 3.78 -12.37 2.13
C PHE A 109 4.54 -13.57 1.56
N THR A 110 4.33 -13.88 0.28
CA THR A 110 5.01 -15.00 -0.39
C THR A 110 5.56 -14.56 -1.74
N SER A 111 6.88 -14.71 -1.94
CA SER A 111 7.55 -14.36 -3.21
C SER A 111 7.25 -12.94 -3.68
N THR A 112 7.15 -11.99 -2.74
CA THR A 112 6.98 -10.56 -3.04
C THR A 112 8.34 -9.84 -3.06
N GLU A 113 8.39 -8.71 -3.76
CA GLU A 113 9.55 -7.82 -3.70
C GLU A 113 9.69 -7.24 -2.29
N ASN A 114 8.61 -6.69 -1.73
CA ASN A 114 8.62 -6.12 -0.38
C ASN A 114 7.57 -6.80 0.50
N GLY A 115 7.77 -6.77 1.81
CA GLY A 115 6.74 -7.12 2.78
C GLY A 115 5.86 -5.89 3.04
N VAL A 116 6.24 -5.12 4.06
CA VAL A 116 5.61 -3.82 4.34
C VAL A 116 6.55 -2.68 3.93
N ARG A 117 5.97 -1.67 3.28
CA ARG A 117 6.73 -0.57 2.70
C ARG A 117 6.11 0.77 3.05
N VAL A 118 6.93 1.76 3.35
CA VAL A 118 6.54 3.17 3.35
C VAL A 118 7.43 3.89 2.33
N LYS A 119 6.83 4.56 1.36
CA LYS A 119 7.52 5.27 0.28
C LYS A 119 7.12 6.74 0.27
N THR A 120 8.08 7.65 0.42
CA THR A 120 7.87 9.09 0.35
C THR A 120 8.91 9.75 -0.55
N TRP A 121 8.49 10.75 -1.32
CA TRP A 121 9.38 11.58 -2.10
C TRP A 121 10.19 12.50 -1.18
N ALA A 122 11.44 12.78 -1.54
CA ALA A 122 12.33 13.71 -0.84
C ALA A 122 11.99 15.19 -1.16
N ARG A 123 10.71 15.56 -1.09
CA ARG A 123 10.19 16.90 -1.40
C ARG A 123 9.63 17.57 -0.14
N PRO A 124 9.69 18.91 -0.06
CA PRO A 124 8.94 19.66 0.94
C PRO A 124 7.45 19.37 0.80
N SER A 125 6.87 18.76 1.84
CA SER A 125 5.45 18.45 1.92
C SER A 125 5.00 18.53 3.38
N ASN A 126 3.75 18.93 3.60
CA ASN A 126 3.08 18.82 4.90
C ASN A 126 2.46 17.43 5.14
N GLY A 127 2.59 16.50 4.19
CA GLY A 127 2.19 15.12 4.35
C GLY A 127 2.89 14.44 5.52
N PHE A 128 2.25 13.41 6.06
CA PHE A 128 2.76 12.64 7.20
C PHE A 128 2.27 11.20 7.12
N VAL A 129 2.98 10.30 7.80
CA VAL A 129 2.55 8.93 8.09
C VAL A 129 2.62 8.75 9.59
N ARG A 130 1.51 8.43 10.27
CA ARG A 130 1.54 8.27 11.73
C ARG A 130 0.61 7.19 12.27
N ASN A 131 0.95 6.62 13.42
CA ASN A 131 0.17 5.59 14.11
C ASN A 131 -0.05 4.38 13.18
N VAL A 132 1.04 3.77 12.75
CA VAL A 132 1.01 2.62 11.84
C VAL A 132 1.45 1.37 12.61
N LEU A 133 0.62 0.34 12.63
CA LEU A 133 0.91 -0.90 13.31
C LEU A 133 1.01 -2.06 12.32
N PHE A 134 2.19 -2.66 12.24
CA PHE A 134 2.45 -3.92 11.54
C PHE A 134 2.60 -5.04 12.57
N GLN A 135 1.76 -6.07 12.53
CA GLN A 135 1.80 -7.15 13.54
C GLN A 135 1.40 -8.51 12.99
N HIS A 136 1.94 -9.59 13.56
CA HIS A 136 1.65 -10.97 13.14
C HIS A 136 1.86 -11.17 11.63
N ILE A 137 3.04 -10.80 11.14
CA ILE A 137 3.39 -10.89 9.72
C ILE A 137 4.29 -12.10 9.50
N VAL A 138 3.97 -12.90 8.48
CA VAL A 138 4.78 -14.00 7.99
C VAL A 138 5.32 -13.63 6.61
N MET A 139 6.62 -13.83 6.39
CA MET A 139 7.27 -13.51 5.13
C MET A 139 8.05 -14.73 4.63
N THR A 140 7.68 -15.24 3.46
CA THR A 140 8.33 -16.38 2.82
C THR A 140 8.89 -15.94 1.47
N ASN A 141 10.20 -16.04 1.26
CA ASN A 141 10.87 -15.62 0.03
C ASN A 141 10.59 -14.15 -0.36
N VAL A 142 10.49 -13.27 0.63
CA VAL A 142 10.32 -11.82 0.42
C VAL A 142 11.71 -11.18 0.28
N GLN A 143 11.92 -10.33 -0.74
CA GLN A 143 13.25 -9.75 -0.98
C GLN A 143 13.60 -8.69 0.06
N ASN A 144 12.69 -7.75 0.32
CA ASN A 144 12.83 -6.68 1.30
C ASN A 144 11.71 -6.78 2.35
N PRO A 145 11.93 -7.44 3.51
CA PRO A 145 10.90 -7.64 4.51
C PRO A 145 10.19 -6.35 4.95
N ILE A 146 10.97 -5.33 5.32
CA ILE A 146 10.48 -4.02 5.75
C ILE A 146 11.35 -2.98 5.08
N ILE A 147 10.72 -1.99 4.43
CA ILE A 147 11.43 -0.87 3.82
C ILE A 147 10.71 0.45 4.11
N ILE A 148 11.48 1.44 4.56
CA ILE A 148 11.04 2.82 4.69
C ILE A 148 11.97 3.64 3.79
N ASP A 149 11.45 4.03 2.64
CA ASP A 149 12.18 4.80 1.64
C ASP A 149 11.63 6.23 1.61
N GLN A 150 12.43 7.16 2.15
CA GLN A 150 12.10 8.58 2.14
C GLN A 150 12.73 9.36 0.97
N ASN A 151 13.37 8.64 0.04
CA ASN A 151 13.94 9.16 -1.20
C ASN A 151 13.33 8.48 -2.43
N TYR A 152 12.06 8.09 -2.34
CA TYR A 152 11.38 7.33 -3.39
C TYR A 152 11.43 8.08 -4.72
N CYS A 153 12.02 7.44 -5.74
CA CYS A 153 12.17 7.99 -7.09
C CYS A 153 12.20 6.85 -8.15
N PRO A 154 11.04 6.25 -8.47
CA PRO A 154 10.98 4.97 -9.21
C PRO A 154 11.50 5.06 -10.64
N ASN A 155 11.41 6.23 -11.28
CA ASN A 155 11.86 6.42 -12.66
C ASN A 155 13.29 6.98 -12.76
N HIS A 156 13.94 7.28 -11.62
CA HIS A 156 15.24 7.95 -11.57
C HIS A 156 15.28 9.30 -12.32
N GLU A 157 14.12 9.87 -12.62
CA GLU A 157 13.94 11.13 -13.34
C GLU A 157 13.46 12.21 -12.38
N SER A 158 14.07 13.40 -12.44
CA SER A 158 13.71 14.55 -11.61
C SER A 158 13.65 14.21 -10.11
N CYS A 159 14.55 13.33 -9.64
CA CYS A 159 14.61 12.94 -8.24
C CYS A 159 14.92 14.18 -7.37
N PRO A 160 14.12 14.42 -6.34
CA PRO A 160 14.39 15.51 -5.41
C PRO A 160 15.69 15.25 -4.65
N ASN A 161 16.53 16.28 -4.50
CA ASN A 161 17.75 16.22 -3.70
C ASN A 161 17.58 16.94 -2.33
N GLN A 162 16.34 17.15 -1.88
CA GLN A 162 16.05 17.96 -0.69
C GLN A 162 15.84 17.07 0.54
N VAL A 163 16.56 17.35 1.62
CA VAL A 163 16.56 16.57 2.87
C VAL A 163 15.35 16.89 3.77
N LEU A 164 14.33 17.57 3.23
CA LEU A 164 13.08 17.85 3.95
C LEU A 164 12.12 16.70 3.71
N ILE A 165 11.81 16.00 4.79
CA ILE A 165 11.28 14.65 4.76
C ILE A 165 9.89 14.65 5.40
N ILE A 166 8.97 13.90 4.78
CA ILE A 166 7.66 13.59 5.37
C ILE A 166 7.85 12.96 6.74
N THR A 167 7.13 13.46 7.74
CA THR A 167 7.20 12.91 9.09
C THR A 167 6.60 11.51 9.12
N ILE A 168 7.38 10.51 9.53
CA ILE A 168 6.93 9.13 9.73
C ILE A 168 7.02 8.79 11.22
N MET A 169 5.90 8.37 11.81
CA MET A 169 5.78 7.91 13.21
C MET A 169 5.08 6.55 13.21
N ILE A 170 5.86 5.48 13.10
CA ILE A 170 5.37 4.07 13.12
C ILE A 170 5.37 3.57 14.56
#